data_AF-A0ABC9VFS2-F1
#
_entry.id   AF-A0ABC9VFS2-F1
#
_cell.length_a   1.000
_cell.length_b   1.000
_cell.length_c   1.000
_cell.angle_alpha   90.00
_cell.angle_beta   90.00
_cell.angle_gamma   90.00
#
_symmetry.space_group_name_H-M   'P 1'
#
loop_
_entity.id
_entity.type
_entity.pdbx_description
1 polymer ?
#
loop_
_entity_poly.entity_id
_entity_poly.type
_entity_poly.pdbx_seq_one_letter_code
_entity_poly.pdbx_strand_id
1 'polypeptide(L)'
;MHLFCHMGGHEEVELCPGLERLKQEHGPLRELKQRMFELAQAIGDEEGQNWKERLLALRESVQSFVNELDPHSEREEGVLFPMMAQYIGRTSGPIAVMEYEHDQANQRLASFLTKTVELPETVNRESAVALANEVIDAYHILAEHFMKEENVLFPMAERLLSDEEKEELAEKINQI
;
A
#
# COMPACT_ATOMS: atom_id res chain seq x y z
N MET A 1 28.62 26.89 -25.64
CA MET A 1 28.18 27.35 -24.30
C MET A 1 26.74 27.82 -24.47
N HIS A 2 25.67 27.15 -24.07
CA HIS A 2 25.45 25.90 -23.36
C HIS A 2 24.18 25.24 -23.93
N LEU A 3 24.17 23.90 -23.88
CA LEU A 3 23.05 22.99 -24.00
C LEU A 3 21.80 23.52 -23.26
N PHE A 4 20.68 23.68 -23.95
CA PHE A 4 19.38 23.76 -23.30
C PHE A 4 18.97 22.33 -22.88
N CYS A 5 18.92 22.13 -21.57
CA CYS A 5 18.39 20.93 -20.93
C CYS A 5 16.89 20.83 -21.30
N HIS A 6 16.51 19.79 -22.03
CA HIS A 6 15.11 19.45 -22.24
C HIS A 6 14.58 18.89 -20.91
N MET A 7 13.88 19.74 -20.15
CA MET A 7 13.08 19.29 -19.02
C MET A 7 12.04 18.33 -19.59
N GLY A 8 12.13 17.05 -19.22
CA GLY A 8 11.17 16.04 -19.62
C GLY A 8 9.76 16.49 -19.23
N GLY A 9 8.90 16.65 -20.24
CA GLY A 9 7.48 16.80 -19.99
C GLY A 9 7.00 15.55 -19.25
N HIS A 10 6.33 15.74 -18.13
CA HIS A 10 5.43 14.72 -17.62
C HIS A 10 4.27 14.61 -18.61
N GLU A 11 4.46 13.89 -19.71
CA GLU A 11 3.34 13.38 -20.48
C GLU A 11 2.62 12.39 -19.56
N GLU A 12 1.39 12.74 -19.15
CA GLU A 12 0.46 11.78 -18.60
C GLU A 12 0.34 10.63 -19.60
N VAL A 13 0.84 9.47 -19.22
CA VAL A 13 0.74 8.27 -20.04
C VAL A 13 -0.67 7.71 -19.84
N GLU A 14 -1.39 7.53 -20.94
CA GLU A 14 -2.66 6.80 -20.93
C GLU A 14 -2.37 5.34 -20.56
N LEU A 15 -2.95 4.87 -19.46
CA LEU A 15 -2.72 3.53 -18.95
C LEU A 15 -3.65 2.53 -19.65
N CYS A 16 -3.15 1.32 -19.90
CA CYS A 16 -3.98 0.22 -20.36
C CYS A 16 -5.04 -0.15 -19.29
N PRO A 17 -6.13 -0.85 -19.67
CA PRO A 17 -7.23 -1.15 -18.76
C PRO A 17 -6.81 -1.87 -17.46
N GLY A 18 -5.81 -2.76 -17.52
CA GLY A 18 -5.30 -3.46 -16.33
C GLY A 18 -4.60 -2.54 -15.33
N LEU A 19 -3.74 -1.65 -15.81
CA LEU A 19 -3.04 -0.67 -14.97
C LEU A 19 -3.98 0.41 -14.44
N GLU A 20 -4.93 0.86 -15.27
CA GLU A 20 -5.95 1.82 -14.86
C GLU A 20 -6.84 1.25 -13.77
N ARG A 21 -7.17 -0.05 -13.83
CA ARG A 21 -7.90 -0.75 -12.76
C ARG A 21 -7.13 -0.72 -11.43
N LEU A 22 -5.85 -1.09 -11.42
CA LEU A 22 -5.03 -1.04 -10.19
C LEU A 22 -5.00 0.36 -9.60
N LYS A 23 -4.78 1.38 -10.44
CA LYS A 23 -4.81 2.78 -10.01
C LYS A 23 -6.16 3.20 -9.43
N GLN A 24 -7.27 2.72 -9.97
CA GLN A 24 -8.62 3.04 -9.46
C GLN A 24 -8.87 2.43 -8.07
N GLU A 25 -8.25 1.28 -7.75
CA GLU A 25 -8.36 0.64 -6.43
C GLU A 25 -7.73 1.50 -5.32
N HIS A 26 -6.78 2.38 -5.66
CA HIS A 26 -6.15 3.28 -4.68
C HIS A 26 -7.11 4.29 -4.06
N GLY A 27 -8.22 4.66 -4.72
CA GLY A 27 -9.19 5.61 -4.19
C GLY A 27 -9.80 5.11 -2.86
N PRO A 28 -10.56 3.99 -2.89
CA PRO A 28 -11.08 3.36 -1.68
C PRO A 28 -9.99 3.00 -0.65
N LEU A 29 -8.85 2.49 -1.09
CA LEU A 29 -7.72 2.16 -0.20
C LEU A 29 -7.21 3.39 0.55
N ARG A 30 -7.11 4.56 -0.09
CA ARG A 30 -6.70 5.81 0.56
C ARG A 30 -7.68 6.24 1.64
N GLU A 31 -8.98 6.09 1.41
CA GLU A 31 -10.00 6.43 2.41
C GLU A 31 -9.89 5.54 3.66
N LEU A 32 -9.76 4.23 3.47
CA LEU A 32 -9.58 3.26 4.55
C LEU A 32 -8.26 3.47 5.29
N LYS A 33 -7.17 3.69 4.53
CA LYS A 33 -5.84 3.98 5.07
C LYS A 33 -5.83 5.25 5.92
N GLN A 34 -6.50 6.31 5.45
CA GLN A 34 -6.62 7.56 6.17
C GLN A 34 -7.42 7.40 7.47
N ARG A 35 -8.53 6.64 7.44
CA ARG A 35 -9.35 6.35 8.62
C ARG A 35 -8.55 5.63 9.72
N MET A 36 -7.82 4.57 9.37
CA MET A 36 -7.02 3.85 10.39
C MET A 36 -5.91 4.74 10.97
N PHE A 37 -5.33 5.63 10.16
CA PHE A 37 -4.31 6.57 10.61
C PHE A 37 -4.85 7.62 11.58
N GLU A 38 -6.02 8.17 11.33
CA GLU A 38 -6.69 9.11 12.25
C GLU A 38 -7.01 8.45 13.61
N LEU A 39 -7.50 7.21 13.58
CA LEU A 39 -7.76 6.43 14.79
C LEU A 39 -6.45 6.13 15.55
N ALA A 40 -5.38 5.79 14.84
CA ALA A 40 -4.08 5.51 15.45
C ALA A 40 -3.46 6.76 16.08
N GLN A 41 -3.51 7.91 15.41
CA GLN A 41 -3.02 9.18 15.96
C GLN A 41 -3.78 9.60 17.22
N ALA A 42 -5.09 9.35 17.28
CA ALA A 42 -5.89 9.69 18.45
C ALA A 42 -5.55 8.85 19.70
N ILE A 43 -4.75 7.79 19.57
CA ILE A 43 -4.30 6.97 20.70
C ILE A 43 -3.12 7.66 21.40
N GLY A 44 -3.36 8.06 22.65
CA GLY A 44 -2.37 8.72 23.49
C GLY A 44 -2.56 10.23 23.63
N ASP A 45 -3.51 10.84 22.94
CA ASP A 45 -3.70 12.31 22.96
C ASP A 45 -4.14 12.87 24.32
N GLU A 46 -4.94 12.14 25.09
CA GLU A 46 -5.41 12.61 26.41
C GLU A 46 -5.26 11.52 27.49
N GLU A 47 -5.12 11.94 28.75
CA GLU A 47 -5.06 10.99 29.88
C GLU A 47 -6.45 10.41 30.22
N GLY A 48 -6.47 9.24 30.86
CA GLY A 48 -7.69 8.62 31.40
C GLY A 48 -8.63 7.97 30.37
N GLN A 49 -8.23 7.89 29.10
CA GLN A 49 -9.02 7.24 28.06
C GLN A 49 -9.03 5.70 28.21
N ASN A 50 -10.11 5.07 27.73
CA ASN A 50 -10.19 3.62 27.61
C ASN A 50 -9.38 3.13 26.40
N TRP A 51 -8.10 2.81 26.64
CA TRP A 51 -7.19 2.40 25.58
C TRP A 51 -7.58 1.08 24.91
N LYS A 52 -8.19 0.15 25.66
CA LYS A 52 -8.68 -1.13 25.11
C LYS A 52 -9.72 -0.88 24.04
N GLU A 53 -10.73 -0.05 24.34
CA GLU A 53 -11.80 0.29 23.41
C GLU A 53 -11.29 0.98 22.14
N ARG A 54 -10.35 1.94 22.29
CA ARG A 54 -9.73 2.61 21.13
C ARG A 54 -8.91 1.68 20.25
N LEU A 55 -8.15 0.77 20.85
CA LEU A 55 -7.39 -0.25 20.11
C LEU A 55 -8.31 -1.24 19.38
N LEU A 56 -9.45 -1.59 19.95
CA LEU A 56 -10.44 -2.44 19.29
C LEU A 56 -11.08 -1.72 18.08
N ALA A 57 -11.43 -0.44 18.21
CA ALA A 57 -11.90 0.36 17.08
C ALA A 57 -10.84 0.49 15.97
N LEU A 58 -9.57 0.73 16.34
CA LEU A 58 -8.46 0.75 15.39
C LEU A 58 -8.28 -0.62 14.71
N ARG A 59 -8.39 -1.73 15.47
CA ARG A 59 -8.36 -3.10 14.95
C ARG A 59 -9.40 -3.33 13.87
N GLU A 60 -10.64 -2.94 14.11
CA GLU A 60 -11.70 -3.06 13.10
C GLU A 60 -11.35 -2.28 11.83
N SER A 61 -10.86 -1.04 11.97
CA SER A 61 -10.45 -0.22 10.83
C SER A 61 -9.27 -0.80 10.06
N VAL A 62 -8.28 -1.37 10.75
CA VAL A 62 -7.14 -2.05 10.11
C VAL A 62 -7.60 -3.31 9.38
N GLN A 63 -8.52 -4.09 9.96
CA GLN A 63 -9.05 -5.27 9.29
C GLN A 63 -9.82 -4.90 8.01
N SER A 64 -10.63 -3.84 8.04
CA SER A 64 -11.30 -3.34 6.84
C SER A 64 -10.30 -2.90 5.76
N PHE A 65 -9.22 -2.23 6.15
CA PHE A 65 -8.18 -1.84 5.21
C PHE A 65 -7.45 -3.04 4.59
N VAL A 66 -7.00 -4.00 5.42
CA VAL A 66 -6.30 -5.21 4.97
C VAL A 66 -7.17 -6.04 4.02
N ASN A 67 -8.46 -6.17 4.30
CA ASN A 67 -9.38 -6.92 3.42
C ASN A 67 -9.47 -6.37 1.98
N GLU A 68 -9.23 -5.07 1.79
CA GLU A 68 -9.19 -4.45 0.46
C GLU A 68 -7.76 -4.38 -0.10
N LEU A 69 -6.75 -4.24 0.77
CA LEU A 69 -5.35 -4.19 0.36
C LEU A 69 -4.86 -5.55 -0.16
N ASP A 70 -5.23 -6.65 0.50
CA ASP A 70 -4.72 -7.98 0.16
C ASP A 70 -5.01 -8.38 -1.30
N PRO A 71 -6.24 -8.24 -1.84
CA PRO A 71 -6.49 -8.54 -3.25
C PRO A 71 -5.75 -7.61 -4.21
N HIS A 72 -5.56 -6.34 -3.83
CA HIS A 72 -4.80 -5.38 -4.62
C HIS A 72 -3.33 -5.82 -4.74
N SER A 73 -2.67 -6.07 -3.61
CA SER A 73 -1.29 -6.57 -3.60
C SER A 73 -1.16 -7.94 -4.27
N GLU A 74 -2.18 -8.81 -4.20
CA GLU A 74 -2.18 -10.10 -4.91
C GLU A 74 -2.18 -9.92 -6.44
N ARG A 75 -2.95 -8.96 -6.98
CA ARG A 75 -2.92 -8.64 -8.41
C ARG A 75 -1.54 -8.11 -8.83
N GLU A 76 -0.91 -7.32 -8.00
CA GLU A 76 0.41 -6.78 -8.29
C GLU A 76 1.51 -7.86 -8.22
N GLU A 77 1.65 -8.56 -7.09
CA GLU A 77 2.71 -9.55 -6.87
C GLU A 77 2.48 -10.85 -7.66
N GLY A 78 1.22 -11.19 -7.93
CA GLY A 78 0.83 -12.40 -8.65
C GLY A 78 0.80 -12.21 -10.17
N VAL A 79 0.62 -10.98 -10.67
CA VAL A 79 0.44 -10.71 -12.10
C VAL A 79 1.39 -9.62 -12.60
N LEU A 80 1.23 -8.38 -12.16
CA LEU A 80 1.97 -7.24 -12.73
C LEU A 80 3.49 -7.38 -12.55
N PHE A 81 3.95 -7.64 -11.33
CA PHE A 81 5.37 -7.72 -11.01
C PHE A 81 6.06 -8.88 -11.74
N PRO A 82 5.51 -10.10 -11.80
CA PRO A 82 6.06 -11.18 -12.62
C PRO A 82 6.20 -10.84 -14.11
N MET A 83 5.24 -10.10 -14.68
CA MET A 83 5.29 -9.67 -16.08
C MET A 83 6.40 -8.63 -16.29
N MET A 84 6.45 -7.59 -15.45
CA MET A 84 7.51 -6.59 -15.51
C MET A 84 8.90 -7.19 -15.28
N ALA A 85 9.02 -8.16 -14.39
CA ALA A 85 10.29 -8.82 -14.05
C ALA A 85 10.96 -9.52 -15.25
N GLN A 86 10.21 -9.87 -16.30
CA GLN A 86 10.79 -10.42 -17.55
C GLN A 86 11.69 -9.38 -18.27
N TYR A 87 11.42 -8.10 -18.07
CA TYR A 87 12.13 -6.99 -18.72
C TYR A 87 13.23 -6.38 -17.86
N ILE A 88 12.94 -6.20 -16.57
CA ILE A 88 13.80 -5.42 -15.66
C ILE A 88 14.42 -6.26 -14.53
N GLY A 89 14.11 -7.55 -14.48
CA GLY A 89 14.50 -8.45 -13.39
C GLY A 89 13.67 -8.24 -12.12
N ARG A 90 13.77 -9.20 -11.19
CA ARG A 90 13.03 -9.19 -9.91
C ARG A 90 13.89 -8.90 -8.70
N THR A 91 15.14 -9.38 -8.69
CA THR A 91 16.00 -9.40 -7.50
C THR A 91 16.67 -8.07 -7.18
N SER A 92 16.56 -7.08 -8.06
CA SER A 92 17.11 -5.74 -7.88
C SER A 92 16.28 -4.73 -8.67
N GLY A 93 16.25 -3.47 -8.23
CA GLY A 93 15.53 -2.41 -8.94
C GLY A 93 14.11 -2.21 -8.40
N PRO A 94 13.18 -1.63 -9.18
CA PRO A 94 11.91 -1.14 -8.66
C PRO A 94 11.03 -2.27 -8.11
N ILE A 95 10.97 -3.44 -8.76
CA ILE A 95 10.16 -4.57 -8.27
C ILE A 95 10.62 -5.04 -6.88
N ALA A 96 11.93 -5.19 -6.66
CA ALA A 96 12.46 -5.58 -5.36
C ALA A 96 12.13 -4.56 -4.25
N VAL A 97 12.09 -3.27 -4.59
CA VAL A 97 11.70 -2.20 -3.65
C VAL A 97 10.22 -2.28 -3.32
N MET A 98 9.36 -2.49 -4.33
CA MET A 98 7.92 -2.61 -4.13
C MET A 98 7.58 -3.82 -3.26
N GLU A 99 8.11 -5.01 -3.57
CA GLU A 99 7.90 -6.22 -2.76
C GLU A 99 8.42 -6.07 -1.33
N TYR A 100 9.55 -5.38 -1.15
CA TYR A 100 10.07 -5.07 0.19
C TYR A 100 9.13 -4.15 0.98
N GLU A 101 8.55 -3.14 0.33
CA GLU A 101 7.61 -2.22 0.97
C GLU A 101 6.29 -2.89 1.33
N HIS A 102 5.77 -3.78 0.47
CA HIS A 102 4.65 -4.65 0.80
C HIS A 102 4.94 -5.49 2.04
N ASP A 103 6.08 -6.20 2.08
CA ASP A 103 6.48 -7.01 3.22
C ASP A 103 6.60 -6.19 4.51
N GLN A 104 7.20 -5.00 4.45
CA GLN A 104 7.28 -4.11 5.61
C GLN A 104 5.89 -3.66 6.09
N ALA A 105 5.03 -3.17 5.20
CA ALA A 105 3.68 -2.74 5.57
C ALA A 105 2.86 -3.91 6.16
N ASN A 106 2.90 -5.08 5.53
CA ASN A 106 2.20 -6.28 5.97
C ASN A 106 2.69 -6.75 7.34
N GLN A 107 4.00 -6.74 7.61
CA GLN A 107 4.53 -7.10 8.92
C GLN A 107 4.02 -6.19 10.03
N ARG A 108 3.93 -4.88 9.77
CA ARG A 108 3.42 -3.89 10.74
C ARG A 108 1.94 -4.11 11.04
N LEU A 109 1.12 -4.23 10.01
CA LEU A 109 -0.33 -4.45 10.15
C LEU A 109 -0.61 -5.80 10.82
N ALA A 110 0.09 -6.86 10.43
CA ALA A 110 -0.02 -8.18 11.05
C ALA A 110 0.47 -8.18 12.51
N SER A 111 1.55 -7.45 12.84
CA SER A 111 2.02 -7.26 14.21
C SER A 111 0.94 -6.62 15.09
N PHE A 112 0.34 -5.54 14.62
CA PHE A 112 -0.77 -4.87 15.30
C PHE A 112 -1.99 -5.79 15.47
N LEU A 113 -2.43 -6.44 14.39
CA LEU A 113 -3.56 -7.38 14.43
C LEU A 113 -3.25 -8.58 15.33
N THR A 114 -2.03 -9.10 15.39
CA THR A 114 -1.71 -10.24 16.25
C THR A 114 -1.73 -9.84 17.73
N LYS A 115 -1.13 -8.69 18.06
CA LYS A 115 -1.01 -8.20 19.45
C LYS A 115 -2.32 -7.68 20.02
N THR A 116 -3.33 -7.43 19.18
CA THR A 116 -4.65 -6.93 19.59
C THR A 116 -5.75 -7.99 19.57
N VAL A 117 -5.44 -9.28 19.30
CA VAL A 117 -6.45 -10.36 19.34
C VAL A 117 -7.05 -10.50 20.74
N GLU A 118 -6.19 -10.50 21.77
CA GLU A 118 -6.59 -10.61 23.17
C GLU A 118 -5.93 -9.48 23.96
N LEU A 119 -6.66 -8.37 24.12
CA LEU A 119 -6.21 -7.26 24.95
C LEU A 119 -6.58 -7.48 26.42
N PRO A 120 -5.69 -7.16 27.38
CA PRO A 120 -6.02 -7.20 28.80
C PRO A 120 -7.14 -6.20 29.13
N GLU A 121 -7.85 -6.42 30.23
CA GLU A 121 -8.93 -5.51 30.69
C GLU A 121 -8.47 -4.06 30.86
N THR A 122 -7.21 -3.86 31.25
CA THR A 122 -6.59 -2.55 31.31
C THR A 122 -5.32 -2.56 30.46
N VAL A 123 -5.26 -1.63 29.52
CA VAL A 123 -4.06 -1.35 28.71
C VAL A 123 -3.51 -0.01 29.21
N ASN A 124 -2.21 0.09 29.45
CA ASN A 124 -1.61 1.37 29.81
C ASN A 124 -1.34 2.21 28.54
N ARG A 125 -1.18 3.53 28.71
CA ARG A 125 -0.99 4.47 27.59
C ARG A 125 0.23 4.11 26.72
N GLU A 126 1.34 3.73 27.33
CA GLU A 126 2.59 3.42 26.62
C GLU A 126 2.42 2.21 25.68
N SER A 127 1.81 1.14 26.17
CA SER A 127 1.50 -0.04 25.36
C SER A 127 0.50 0.26 24.25
N ALA A 128 -0.49 1.11 24.50
CA ALA A 128 -1.45 1.51 23.47
C ALA A 128 -0.79 2.32 22.34
N VAL A 129 0.04 3.30 22.70
CA VAL A 129 0.82 4.10 21.73
C VAL A 129 1.77 3.21 20.94
N ALA A 130 2.45 2.26 21.58
CA ALA A 130 3.34 1.34 20.88
C ALA A 130 2.63 0.48 19.83
N LEU A 131 1.39 0.05 20.11
CA LEU A 131 0.56 -0.68 19.14
C LEU A 131 0.09 0.24 18.00
N ALA A 132 -0.36 1.46 18.33
CA ALA A 132 -0.80 2.44 17.33
C ALA A 132 0.32 2.83 16.37
N ASN A 133 1.56 2.92 16.86
CA ASN A 133 2.74 3.24 16.05
C ASN A 133 3.00 2.23 14.93
N GLU A 134 2.67 0.94 15.11
CA GLU A 134 2.79 -0.05 14.03
C GLU A 134 1.87 0.33 12.84
N VAL A 135 0.66 0.81 13.12
CA VAL A 135 -0.28 1.26 12.09
C VAL A 135 0.16 2.57 11.44
N ILE A 136 0.73 3.49 12.23
CA ILE A 136 1.29 4.76 11.72
C ILE A 136 2.48 4.49 10.79
N ASP A 137 3.38 3.59 11.16
CA ASP A 137 4.51 3.21 10.31
C ASP A 137 4.04 2.59 8.99
N ALA A 138 3.06 1.67 9.05
CA ALA A 138 2.44 1.09 7.86
C ALA A 138 1.80 2.16 6.95
N TYR A 139 1.10 3.14 7.53
CA TYR A 139 0.50 4.25 6.79
C TYR A 139 1.53 5.01 5.96
N HIS A 140 2.69 5.34 6.55
CA HIS A 140 3.72 6.12 5.87
C HIS A 140 4.37 5.33 4.74
N ILE A 141 4.66 4.05 4.96
CA ILE A 141 5.17 3.16 3.90
C ILE A 141 4.19 3.15 2.72
N LEU A 142 2.92 2.85 2.97
CA LEU A 142 1.89 2.75 1.94
C LEU A 142 1.54 4.09 1.28
N ALA A 143 1.79 5.22 1.94
CA ALA A 143 1.67 6.54 1.31
C ALA A 143 2.71 6.76 0.24
N GLU A 144 3.97 6.46 0.54
CA GLU A 144 5.04 6.54 -0.46
C GLU A 144 4.89 5.47 -1.54
N HIS A 145 4.41 4.28 -1.16
CA HIS A 145 4.20 3.14 -2.06
C HIS A 145 3.23 3.48 -3.20
N PHE A 146 2.01 3.93 -2.86
CA PHE A 146 1.01 4.33 -3.86
C PHE A 146 1.49 5.47 -4.77
N MET A 147 2.36 6.35 -4.26
CA MET A 147 2.97 7.39 -5.09
C MET A 147 3.97 6.79 -6.09
N LYS A 148 4.75 5.78 -5.72
CA LYS A 148 5.69 5.10 -6.61
C LYS A 148 4.96 4.32 -7.69
N GLU A 149 3.88 3.65 -7.35
CA GLU A 149 3.03 2.96 -8.33
C GLU A 149 2.53 3.91 -9.40
N GLU A 150 1.81 4.95 -8.99
CA GLU A 150 1.11 5.82 -9.93
C GLU A 150 2.05 6.67 -10.77
N ASN A 151 3.17 7.13 -10.19
CA ASN A 151 4.06 8.07 -10.86
C ASN A 151 5.27 7.42 -11.52
N VAL A 152 5.59 6.18 -11.15
CA VAL A 152 6.80 5.48 -11.64
C VAL A 152 6.44 4.12 -12.20
N LEU A 153 5.85 3.23 -11.41
CA LEU A 153 5.72 1.82 -11.77
C LEU A 153 4.71 1.60 -12.89
N PHE A 154 3.48 2.14 -12.78
CA PHE A 154 2.45 1.97 -13.81
C PHE A 154 2.85 2.65 -15.14
N PRO A 155 3.36 3.90 -15.17
CA PRO A 155 3.88 4.47 -16.41
C PRO A 155 5.08 3.71 -16.99
N MET A 156 5.87 3.03 -16.16
CA MET A 156 6.96 2.17 -16.62
C MET A 156 6.39 0.89 -17.24
N ALA A 157 5.45 0.22 -16.57
CA ALA A 157 4.76 -0.97 -17.08
C ALA A 157 4.10 -0.69 -18.45
N GLU A 158 3.40 0.44 -18.57
CA GLU A 158 2.72 0.85 -19.80
C GLU A 158 3.69 1.01 -21.00
N ARG A 159 4.92 1.43 -20.75
CA ARG A 159 5.95 1.57 -21.78
C ARG A 159 6.72 0.28 -22.06
N LEU A 160 6.79 -0.63 -21.08
CA LEU A 160 7.56 -1.88 -21.18
C LEU A 160 6.77 -3.00 -21.84
N LEU A 161 5.50 -3.16 -21.47
CA LEU A 161 4.66 -4.27 -21.91
C LEU A 161 4.21 -4.06 -23.37
N SER A 162 4.13 -5.15 -24.14
CA SER A 162 3.52 -5.14 -25.48
C SER A 162 1.99 -4.95 -25.40
N ASP A 163 1.35 -4.67 -26.52
CA ASP A 163 -0.11 -4.54 -26.57
C ASP A 163 -0.79 -5.86 -26.16
N GLU A 164 -0.25 -7.01 -26.59
CA GLU A 164 -0.75 -8.34 -26.20
C GLU A 164 -0.56 -8.61 -24.70
N GLU A 165 0.58 -8.21 -24.12
CA GLU A 165 0.81 -8.36 -22.68
C GLU A 165 -0.11 -7.44 -21.86
N LYS A 166 -0.47 -6.25 -22.37
CA LYS A 166 -1.44 -5.37 -21.72
C LYS A 166 -2.85 -5.95 -21.73
N GLU A 167 -3.24 -6.61 -22.81
CA GLU A 167 -4.50 -7.38 -22.88
C GLU A 167 -4.47 -8.53 -21.87
N GLU A 168 -3.40 -9.32 -21.83
CA GLU A 168 -3.22 -10.42 -20.87
C GLU A 168 -3.25 -9.93 -19.41
N LEU A 169 -2.59 -8.80 -19.12
CA LEU A 169 -2.60 -8.16 -17.80
C LEU A 169 -4.03 -7.83 -17.37
N ALA A 170 -4.80 -7.18 -18.24
CA ALA A 170 -6.18 -6.82 -17.96
C ALA A 170 -7.06 -8.05 -17.71
N GLU A 171 -6.89 -9.13 -18.48
CA GLU A 171 -7.64 -10.37 -18.27
C GLU A 171 -7.33 -11.02 -16.92
N LYS A 172 -6.04 -11.12 -16.56
CA LYS A 172 -5.60 -11.78 -15.31
C LYS A 172 -5.98 -11.00 -14.06
N ILE A 173 -5.83 -9.68 -14.08
CA ILE A 173 -6.21 -8.80 -12.96
C ILE A 173 -7.71 -8.93 -12.64
N ASN A 174 -8.57 -9.11 -13.65
CA ASN A 174 -10.02 -9.26 -13.46
C ASN A 174 -10.44 -10.65 -12.94
N GLN A 175 -9.53 -11.61 -12.82
CA GLN A 175 -9.81 -12.96 -12.32
C GLN A 175 -9.51 -13.12 -10.82
N ILE A 176 -8.89 -12.12 -10.21
CA ILE A 176 -8.61 -12.00 -8.77
C ILE A 176 -9.60 -11.00 -8.18
#